data_AF-A0AAU6AEZ8-F1
#
_entry.id   AF-A0AAU6AEZ8-F1
#
_cell.length_a   1.000
_cell.length_b   1.000
_cell.length_c   1.000
_cell.angle_alpha   90.00
_cell.angle_beta   90.00
_cell.angle_gamma   90.00
#
_symmetry.space_group_name_H-M   'P 1'
#
loop_
_entity.id
_entity.type
_entity.pdbx_description
1 polymer ?
#
loop_
_entity_poly.entity_id
_entity_poly.type
_entity_poly.pdbx_seq_one_letter_code
_entity_poly.pdbx_strand_id
1 'polypeptide(L)' 'MDCPGCGTAAHRVHSRYQRHLADTAVAGQPVVIDLSVRRLACDRPTCPRRTSLSRSRA' A
#
# COMPACT_ATOMS: atom_id res chain seq x y z
N MET A 1 -8.18 2.70 -9.18
CA MET A 1 -8.30 2.61 -7.70
C MET A 1 -8.40 4.03 -7.21
N ASP A 2 -9.49 4.36 -6.53
CA ASP A 2 -9.79 5.74 -6.17
C ASP A 2 -9.25 6.09 -4.79
N CYS A 3 -8.87 7.35 -4.61
CA CYS A 3 -8.42 7.85 -3.32
C CYS A 3 -9.59 7.81 -2.33
N PRO A 4 -9.48 7.08 -1.20
CA PRO A 4 -10.56 7.03 -0.21
C PRO A 4 -10.80 8.38 0.49
N GLY A 5 -9.92 9.37 0.30
CA GLY A 5 -10.08 10.71 0.85
C GLY A 5 -10.81 11.71 -0.05
N CYS A 6 -10.88 11.47 -1.37
CA CYS A 6 -11.49 12.44 -2.29
C CYS A 6 -12.15 11.82 -3.54
N GLY A 7 -12.20 10.49 -3.66
CA GLY A 7 -12.78 9.77 -4.80
C GLY A 7 -12.03 9.93 -6.12
N THR A 8 -10.97 10.75 -6.17
CA THR A 8 -10.17 10.94 -7.39
C THR A 8 -9.26 9.74 -7.61
N ALA A 9 -9.13 9.30 -8.85
CA ALA A 9 -8.31 8.15 -9.20
C ALA A 9 -6.86 8.34 -8.73
N ALA A 10 -6.36 7.42 -7.91
CA ALA A 10 -5.01 7.42 -7.35
C ALA A 10 -4.17 6.40 -8.13
N HIS A 11 -3.45 6.86 -9.13
CA HIS A 11 -2.64 5.98 -9.99
C HIS A 11 -1.16 5.92 -9.60
N ARG A 12 -0.69 6.87 -8.79
CA ARG A 12 0.72 6.98 -8.43
C ARG A 12 1.06 6.09 -7.24
N VAL A 13 2.03 5.19 -7.40
CA VAL A 13 2.57 4.41 -6.28
C VAL A 13 3.53 5.30 -5.48
N HIS A 14 3.25 5.46 -4.19
CA HIS A 14 4.10 6.17 -3.25
C HIS A 14 5.26 5.31 -2.76
N SER A 15 4.93 4.12 -2.26
CA SER A 15 5.90 3.16 -1.75
C SER A 15 5.37 1.75 -1.95
N ARG A 16 6.31 0.81 -1.95
CA ARG A 16 6.01 -0.62 -1.91
C ARG A 16 6.71 -1.18 -0.68
N TYR A 17 6.01 -2.02 0.08
CA TYR A 17 6.61 -2.73 1.19
C TYR A 17 6.16 -4.19 1.16
N GLN A 18 6.98 -5.06 1.75
CA GLN A 18 6.65 -6.47 1.91
C GLN A 18 6.10 -6.68 3.31
N ARG A 19 5.08 -7.53 3.42
CA ARG A 19 4.63 -8.07 4.71
C ARG A 19 4.58 -9.58 4.60
N HIS A 20 5.11 -10.26 5.59
CA HIS A 20 4.99 -11.70 5.70
C HIS A 20 3.78 -11.99 6.58
N LEU A 21 2.78 -12.66 6.03
CA LEU A 21 1.72 -13.23 6.83
C LEU A 21 2.15 -14.65 7.19
N ALA A 22 2.54 -14.81 8.45
CA ALA A 22 2.68 -16.11 9.08
C ALA A 22 1.30 -16.49 9.62
N ASP A 23 0.41 -16.97 8.75
CA ASP A 23 -0.91 -17.41 9.20
C ASP A 23 -1.29 -18.76 8.60
N THR A 24 -1.71 -19.63 9.52
CA THR A 24 -2.35 -20.94 9.42
C THR A 24 -1.71 -22.00 8.51
N ALA A 25 -1.53 -23.20 9.07
CA ALA A 25 -1.12 -24.36 8.31
C ALA A 25 -2.16 -24.68 7.22
N VAL A 26 -1.79 -24.61 5.94
CA VAL A 26 -2.65 -25.07 4.85
C VAL A 26 -2.51 -26.59 4.78
N ALA A 27 -3.61 -27.31 5.00
CA ALA A 27 -3.61 -28.78 5.05
C ALA A 27 -2.57 -29.38 6.04
N GLY A 28 -2.32 -28.70 7.15
CA GLY A 28 -1.36 -29.15 8.17
C GLY A 28 0.10 -28.75 7.91
N GLN A 29 0.40 -28.10 6.78
CA GLN A 29 1.75 -27.61 6.48
C GLN A 29 1.88 -26.11 6.78
N PRO A 30 2.91 -25.66 7.51
CA PRO A 30 3.18 -24.24 7.69
C PRO A 30 3.39 -23.55 6.34
N VAL A 31 2.68 -22.46 6.10
CA VAL A 31 2.82 -21.63 4.90
C VAL A 31 3.15 -20.20 5.30
N VAL A 32 4.08 -19.59 4.58
CA VAL A 32 4.37 -18.16 4.67
C VAL A 32 3.84 -17.50 3.41
N ILE A 33 3.05 -16.44 3.58
CA ILE A 33 2.53 -15.65 2.46
C ILE A 33 3.27 -14.32 2.42
N ASP A 34 4.12 -14.14 1.40
CA ASP A 34 4.80 -12.88 1.13
C ASP A 34 3.90 -11.96 0.30
N LEU A 35 3.40 -10.91 0.93
CA LEU A 35 2.53 -9.94 0.29
C LEU A 35 3.30 -8.68 -0.08
N SER A 36 3.26 -8.34 -1.37
CA SER A 36 3.78 -7.07 -1.87
C SER A 36 2.69 -6.00 -1.87
N VAL A 37 2.75 -5.08 -0.90
CA VAL A 37 1.74 -4.03 -0.71
C VAL A 37 2.20 -2.75 -1.40
N ARG A 38 1.30 -2.12 -2.15
CA ARG A 38 1.52 -0.79 -2.77
C ARG A 38 0.73 0.27 -2.01
N ARG A 39 1.41 1.30 -1.51
CA ARG A 39 0.75 2.50 -1.01
C ARG A 39 0.56 3.46 -2.18
N LEU A 40 -0.66 3.90 -2.44
CA LEU A 40 -0.97 4.85 -3.51
C LEU A 40 -0.98 6.29 -2.96
N ALA A 41 -0.47 7.24 -3.74
CA ALA A 41 -0.55 8.67 -3.48
C ALA A 41 -1.66 9.31 -4.33
N CYS A 42 -2.39 10.24 -3.72
CA CYS A 42 -3.29 11.12 -4.44
C CYS A 42 -2.57 12.42 -4.77
N ASP A 43 -2.60 12.82 -6.04
CA ASP A 43 -1.95 14.03 -6.52
C ASP A 43 -2.88 15.26 -6.47
N ARG A 44 -4.15 15.09 -6.08
CA ARG A 44 -5.11 16.20 -5.95
C ARG A 44 -4.68 17.14 -4.82
N PRO A 45 -4.37 18.43 -5.12
CA PRO A 45 -3.82 19.36 -4.14
C PRO A 45 -4.70 19.59 -2.90
N THR A 46 -6.02 19.53 -3.10
CA THR A 46 -7.04 19.75 -2.07
C THR A 46 -7.42 18.47 -1.32
N CYS A 47 -6.76 17.34 -1.58
CA CYS A 47 -7.10 16.09 -0.91
C CYS A 47 -6.59 16.13 0.54
N PRO A 48 -7.45 15.90 1.56
CA PRO A 48 -7.01 15.88 2.96
C PRO A 48 -6.09 14.69 3.27
N ARG A 49 -6.12 13.64 2.42
CA ARG A 49 -5.22 12.48 2.51
C ARG A 49 -3.97 12.61 1.64
N ARG A 50 -3.69 13.80 1.08
CA ARG A 50 -2.47 14.04 0.30
C ARG A 50 -1.26 13.80 1.19
N THR A 51 -0.61 12.66 0.99
CA THR A 51 0.61 12.32 1.74
C THR A 51 1.74 13.15 1.15
N SER A 52 2.20 14.17 1.87
CA SER A 52 3.40 14.92 1.52
C SER A 52 4.62 14.00 1.61
N LEU A 53 5.39 13.93 0.53
CA LEU A 53 6.56 13.05 0.40
C LEU A 53 7.73 13.58 1.25
N SER A 54 8.09 12.93 2.35
CA SER A 54 9.51 12.85 2.70
C SER A 54 10.08 11.66 1.91
N ARG A 55 11.16 11.91 1.16
CA ARG A 55 11.80 10.90 0.32
C ARG A 55 12.63 10.00 1.23
N SER A 56 12.11 8.85 1.66
CA SER A 56 12.96 7.79 2.19
C SER A 56 13.86 7.33 1.04
N ARG A 57 15.14 7.72 1.07
CA ARG A 57 16.16 7.09 0.24
C ARG A 57 16.18 5.60 0.58
N ALA A 58 16.31 4.78 -0.46
CA ALA A 58 16.72 3.40 -0.34
C ALA A 58 18.07 3.31 0.40
#